data_AF-A0A7L5YNC5-F1
#
_entry.id   AF-A0A7L5YNC5-F1
#
_cell.length_a   1.000
_cell.length_b   1.000
_cell.length_c   1.000
_cell.angle_alpha   90.00
_cell.angle_beta   90.00
_cell.angle_gamma   90.00
#
_symmetry.space_group_name_H-M   'P 1'
#
loop_
_entity.id
_entity.type
_entity.pdbx_description
1 polymer ?
#
loop_
_entity_poly.entity_id
_entity_poly.type
_entity_poly.pdbx_seq_one_letter_code
_entity_poly.pdbx_strand_id
1 'polypeptide(L)'
;MGLGYGLDNNGDIYGRLVQPDGTAVGSADIAISTAAQDAQWPFVVFNPQMQEYLVAWQEVDPLATRANWNQFTYCYNIRAQRIDADGELRGEPILVSGAIDCQWVPIISYDSATNQYLIIWHDHRYRQGMTPPRVPETSKEIFGQWLSYNGQTLELSGDNFVVTTSTAPPHGPAPRYQQYATIVYHAGSTTCSGVTTGPAAASTRRSTSISSG
;
A
#
# COMPACT_ATOMS: atom_id res chain seq x y z
N MET A 1 21.89 5.22 -23.32
CA MET A 1 20.43 5.40 -23.11
C MET A 1 20.19 5.26 -21.63
N GLY A 2 20.06 6.36 -20.90
CA GLY A 2 19.82 6.34 -19.46
C GLY A 2 18.36 6.03 -19.19
N LEU A 3 18.08 5.16 -18.22
CA LEU A 3 16.72 4.87 -17.76
C LEU A 3 16.14 6.16 -17.16
N GLY A 4 15.26 6.82 -17.91
CA GLY A 4 14.62 8.07 -17.52
C GLY A 4 13.55 7.79 -16.47
N TYR A 5 13.95 7.68 -15.21
CA TYR A 5 13.03 7.68 -14.09
C TYR A 5 12.65 9.12 -13.71
N GLY A 6 11.36 9.45 -13.80
CA GLY A 6 10.67 10.23 -12.77
C GLY A 6 10.66 11.76 -12.78
N LEU A 7 11.18 12.50 -13.76
CA LEU A 7 11.03 13.98 -13.72
C LEU A 7 10.36 14.60 -14.94
N ASP A 8 10.43 13.93 -16.10
CA ASP A 8 9.89 14.49 -17.35
C ASP A 8 9.11 13.45 -18.18
N ASN A 9 8.87 12.24 -17.64
CA ASN A 9 8.06 11.21 -18.28
C ASN A 9 6.75 11.11 -17.51
N ASN A 10 5.77 11.90 -17.92
CA ASN A 10 4.51 12.14 -17.24
C ASN A 10 3.61 10.89 -17.24
N GLY A 11 3.79 9.97 -16.29
CA GLY A 11 2.76 8.99 -15.97
C GLY A 11 1.61 9.70 -15.28
N ASP A 12 0.49 9.83 -15.98
CA ASP A 12 -0.78 10.28 -15.39
C ASP A 12 -1.59 9.06 -14.92
N ILE A 13 -2.45 9.27 -13.91
CA ILE A 13 -3.41 8.26 -13.48
C ILE A 13 -4.80 8.67 -13.95
N TYR A 14 -5.38 7.83 -14.81
CA TYR A 14 -6.76 7.93 -15.24
C TYR A 14 -7.57 6.71 -14.77
N GLY A 15 -8.86 6.94 -14.49
CA GLY A 15 -9.82 5.90 -14.14
C GLY A 15 -10.99 5.87 -15.11
N ARG A 16 -11.68 4.72 -15.18
CA ARG A 16 -12.94 4.60 -15.91
C ARG A 16 -13.92 3.77 -15.10
N LEU A 17 -15.11 4.31 -14.87
CA LEU A 17 -16.23 3.54 -14.37
C LEU A 17 -16.82 2.69 -15.50
N VAL A 18 -17.10 1.43 -15.20
CA VAL A 18 -17.67 0.47 -16.16
C VAL A 18 -18.86 -0.24 -15.53
N GLN A 19 -19.86 -0.52 -16.35
CA GLN A 19 -20.98 -1.38 -15.99
C GLN A 19 -20.55 -2.85 -15.92
N PRO A 20 -21.37 -3.74 -15.32
CA PRO A 20 -21.06 -5.18 -15.28
C PRO A 20 -20.89 -5.84 -16.65
N ASP A 21 -21.48 -5.27 -17.70
CA ASP A 21 -21.31 -5.73 -19.08
C ASP A 21 -20.03 -5.19 -19.76
N GLY A 22 -19.22 -4.41 -19.04
CA GLY A 22 -17.99 -3.81 -19.51
C GLY A 22 -18.16 -2.48 -20.24
N THR A 23 -19.40 -1.98 -20.40
CA THR A 23 -19.63 -0.68 -21.04
C THR A 23 -19.20 0.47 -20.13
N ALA A 24 -18.61 1.51 -20.72
CA ALA A 24 -18.21 2.70 -19.97
C ALA A 24 -19.43 3.44 -19.39
N VAL A 25 -19.31 3.87 -18.13
CA VAL A 25 -20.20 4.86 -17.52
C VAL A 25 -19.64 6.24 -17.82
N GLY A 26 -20.49 7.16 -18.29
CA GLY A 26 -20.09 8.51 -18.69
C GLY A 26 -19.32 8.56 -20.03
N SER A 27 -18.93 9.76 -20.46
CA SER A 27 -18.29 10.00 -21.76
C SER A 27 -16.77 10.18 -21.71
N ALA A 28 -16.17 10.34 -20.53
CA ALA A 28 -14.74 10.66 -20.37
C ALA A 28 -14.08 9.85 -19.24
N ASP A 29 -12.76 9.68 -19.32
CA ASP A 29 -11.97 9.10 -18.24
C ASP A 29 -11.90 10.10 -17.07
N ILE A 30 -11.84 9.56 -15.86
CA ILE A 30 -11.63 10.33 -14.63
C ILE A 30 -10.14 10.65 -14.55
N ALA A 31 -9.78 11.93 -14.60
CA ALA A 31 -8.41 12.38 -14.43
C ALA A 31 -8.04 12.39 -12.93
N ILE A 32 -7.44 11.32 -12.43
CA ILE A 32 -7.19 11.13 -10.99
C ILE A 32 -5.92 11.83 -10.54
N SER A 33 -4.83 11.69 -11.31
CA SER A 33 -3.62 12.48 -11.14
C SER A 33 -3.10 12.92 -12.51
N THR A 34 -2.95 14.23 -12.66
CA THR A 34 -2.36 14.90 -13.84
C THR A 34 -1.29 15.88 -13.42
N ALA A 35 -0.68 15.62 -12.24
CA ALA A 35 0.38 16.44 -11.70
C ALA A 35 1.62 16.39 -12.61
N ALA A 36 2.50 17.39 -12.50
CA ALA A 36 3.75 17.41 -13.27
C ALA A 36 4.71 16.26 -12.89
N GLN A 37 4.54 15.71 -11.68
CA GLN A 37 5.31 14.58 -11.18
C GLN A 37 4.74 13.27 -11.71
N ASP A 38 5.63 12.37 -12.11
CA ASP A 38 5.29 11.04 -12.61
C ASP A 38 4.54 10.21 -11.55
N ALA A 39 3.31 9.82 -11.86
CA ALA A 39 2.41 9.03 -11.03
C ALA A 39 2.24 7.62 -11.61
N GLN A 40 2.47 6.60 -10.79
CA GLN A 40 2.62 5.22 -11.24
C GLN A 40 2.07 4.20 -10.22
N TRP A 41 1.86 2.96 -10.69
CA TRP A 41 1.33 1.84 -9.90
C TRP A 41 0.09 2.18 -9.07
N PRO A 42 -1.02 2.60 -9.72
CA PRO A 42 -2.26 2.85 -9.01
C PRO A 42 -2.87 1.56 -8.47
N PHE A 43 -3.53 1.66 -7.31
CA PHE A 43 -4.36 0.63 -6.71
C PHE A 43 -5.67 1.25 -6.23
N VAL A 44 -6.80 0.57 -6.42
CA VAL A 44 -8.13 1.09 -6.08
C VAL A 44 -8.90 0.11 -5.20
N VAL A 45 -9.64 0.64 -4.23
CA VAL A 45 -10.65 -0.09 -3.46
C VAL A 45 -11.93 0.73 -3.34
N PHE A 46 -13.06 0.05 -3.17
CA PHE A 46 -14.36 0.69 -2.94
C PHE A 46 -14.76 0.60 -1.47
N ASN A 47 -15.23 1.72 -0.91
CA ASN A 47 -15.83 1.82 0.41
C ASN A 47 -17.36 1.97 0.25
N PRO A 48 -18.14 0.91 0.51
CA PRO A 48 -19.59 0.95 0.38
C PRO A 48 -20.30 1.80 1.44
N GLN A 49 -19.69 2.06 2.60
CA GLN A 49 -20.31 2.88 3.65
C GLN A 49 -20.33 4.36 3.27
N MET A 50 -19.28 4.82 2.57
CA MET A 50 -19.13 6.20 2.11
C MET A 50 -19.51 6.37 0.63
N GLN A 51 -19.76 5.28 -0.09
CA GLN A 51 -20.02 5.24 -1.54
C GLN A 51 -18.93 5.95 -2.34
N GLU A 52 -17.68 5.56 -2.10
CA GLU A 52 -16.53 6.15 -2.74
C GLU A 52 -15.45 5.11 -3.04
N TYR A 53 -14.59 5.44 -3.99
CA TYR A 53 -13.33 4.77 -4.24
C TYR A 53 -12.20 5.53 -3.54
N LEU A 54 -11.23 4.77 -3.03
CA LEU A 54 -9.92 5.30 -2.68
C LEU A 54 -8.90 4.74 -3.68
N VAL A 55 -8.22 5.63 -4.39
CA VAL A 55 -7.15 5.29 -5.33
C VAL A 55 -5.83 5.75 -4.73
N ALA A 56 -4.84 4.88 -4.61
CA ALA A 56 -3.49 5.21 -4.16
C ALA A 56 -2.47 4.92 -5.24
N TRP A 57 -1.42 5.72 -5.32
CA TRP A 57 -0.34 5.57 -6.30
C TRP A 57 0.99 6.01 -5.68
N GLN A 58 2.09 5.64 -6.34
CA GLN A 58 3.38 6.25 -6.06
C GLN A 58 3.59 7.45 -6.98
N GLU A 59 4.07 8.55 -6.45
CA GLU A 59 4.29 9.81 -7.17
C GLU A 59 5.67 10.33 -6.89
N VAL A 60 6.35 10.87 -7.89
CA VAL A 60 7.67 11.44 -7.67
C VAL A 60 7.61 12.58 -6.65
N ASP A 61 8.54 12.57 -5.70
CA ASP A 61 8.61 13.62 -4.70
C ASP A 61 8.82 15.00 -5.37
N PRO A 62 8.05 16.05 -5.02
CA PRO A 62 8.19 17.37 -5.62
C PRO A 62 9.58 18.02 -5.49
N LEU A 63 10.41 17.55 -4.54
CA LEU A 63 11.79 18.00 -4.31
C LEU A 63 12.83 17.12 -5.04
N ALA A 64 12.42 16.07 -5.74
CA ALA A 64 13.31 15.27 -6.57
C ALA A 64 13.87 16.11 -7.72
N THR A 65 15.18 16.03 -7.95
CA THR A 65 15.86 16.77 -9.03
C THR A 65 16.85 15.86 -9.74
N ARG A 66 17.13 16.14 -11.02
CA ARG A 66 18.13 15.35 -11.78
C ARG A 66 19.56 15.54 -11.27
N ALA A 67 19.82 16.60 -10.52
CA ALA A 67 21.14 16.91 -10.02
C ALA A 67 21.43 16.12 -8.73
N ASN A 68 22.62 15.52 -8.68
CA ASN A 68 23.27 15.07 -7.43
C ASN A 68 22.71 13.81 -6.76
N TRP A 69 22.05 12.91 -7.49
CA TRP A 69 21.55 11.64 -6.93
C TRP A 69 20.63 11.83 -5.71
N ASN A 70 19.92 12.97 -5.63
CA ASN A 70 18.91 13.18 -4.59
C ASN A 70 17.74 12.20 -4.74
N GLN A 71 17.71 11.38 -5.81
CA GLN A 71 16.82 10.23 -6.01
C GLN A 71 16.72 9.28 -4.82
N PHE A 72 17.69 9.33 -3.90
CA PHE A 72 17.67 8.52 -2.70
C PHE A 72 17.17 9.29 -1.48
N THR A 73 17.14 10.62 -1.53
CA THR A 73 16.54 11.45 -0.49
C THR A 73 15.08 11.75 -0.82
N TYR A 74 14.78 12.06 -2.08
CA TYR A 74 13.50 12.47 -2.62
C TYR A 74 13.25 11.63 -3.87
N CYS A 75 12.44 10.58 -3.72
CA CYS A 75 12.23 9.56 -4.75
C CYS A 75 10.76 9.50 -5.14
N TYR A 76 10.00 8.58 -4.54
CA TYR A 76 8.56 8.48 -4.69
C TYR A 76 7.90 8.55 -3.32
N ASN A 77 6.83 9.31 -3.26
CA ASN A 77 5.89 9.40 -2.15
C ASN A 77 4.69 8.48 -2.43
N ILE A 78 3.93 8.15 -1.39
CA ILE A 78 2.61 7.52 -1.55
C ILE A 78 1.53 8.59 -1.44
N ARG A 79 0.66 8.65 -2.45
CA ARG A 79 -0.50 9.52 -2.50
C ARG A 79 -1.79 8.70 -2.51
N ALA A 80 -2.90 9.32 -2.13
CA ALA A 80 -4.22 8.75 -2.33
C ALA A 80 -5.27 9.82 -2.66
N GLN A 81 -6.25 9.51 -3.49
CA GLN A 81 -7.36 10.37 -3.90
C GLN A 81 -8.68 9.66 -3.65
N ARG A 82 -9.62 10.39 -3.04
CA ARG A 82 -11.01 9.95 -2.91
C ARG A 82 -11.78 10.31 -4.17
N ILE A 83 -12.64 9.40 -4.60
CA ILE A 83 -13.48 9.57 -5.78
C ILE A 83 -14.88 9.07 -5.42
N ASP A 84 -15.91 9.85 -5.68
CA ASP A 84 -17.29 9.41 -5.48
C ASP A 84 -17.67 8.23 -6.36
N ALA A 85 -18.72 7.51 -5.96
CA ALA A 85 -19.26 6.38 -6.73
C ALA A 85 -19.66 6.76 -8.17
N ASP A 86 -19.94 8.03 -8.44
CA ASP A 86 -20.26 8.57 -9.76
C ASP A 86 -19.02 9.06 -10.55
N GLY A 87 -17.84 9.07 -9.92
CA GLY A 87 -16.56 9.38 -10.55
C GLY A 87 -16.03 10.79 -10.25
N GLU A 88 -16.73 11.59 -9.45
CA GLU A 88 -16.28 12.94 -9.08
C GLU A 88 -15.15 12.90 -8.05
N LEU A 89 -14.12 13.73 -8.21
CA LEU A 89 -13.01 13.81 -7.25
C LEU A 89 -13.45 14.50 -5.95
N ARG A 90 -13.08 13.91 -4.81
CA ARG A 90 -13.38 14.45 -3.48
C ARG A 90 -12.13 15.02 -2.80
N GLY A 91 -12.03 16.34 -2.81
CA GLY A 91 -10.92 17.06 -2.18
C GLY A 91 -9.58 16.83 -2.90
N GLU A 92 -8.50 17.29 -2.28
CA GLU A 92 -7.15 17.16 -2.82
C GLU A 92 -6.52 15.78 -2.50
N PRO A 93 -5.50 15.35 -3.28
CA PRO A 93 -4.75 14.15 -2.97
C PRO A 93 -4.09 14.19 -1.58
N ILE A 94 -4.30 13.14 -0.80
CA ILE A 94 -3.71 12.92 0.52
C ILE A 94 -2.27 12.45 0.33
N LEU A 95 -1.31 13.10 1.01
CA LEU A 95 0.05 12.57 1.17
C LEU A 95 0.05 11.50 2.26
N VAL A 96 0.12 10.23 1.87
CA VAL A 96 0.10 9.08 2.79
C VAL A 96 1.49 8.84 3.39
N SER A 97 2.54 8.96 2.58
CA SER A 97 3.93 8.92 3.04
C SER A 97 4.78 9.80 2.14
N GLY A 98 5.51 10.74 2.75
CA GLY A 98 6.56 11.53 2.11
C GLY A 98 7.89 11.31 2.81
N ALA A 99 8.21 10.05 3.10
CA ALA A 99 9.41 9.72 3.84
C ALA A 99 10.64 9.83 2.95
N ILE A 100 11.81 9.93 3.57
CA ILE A 100 13.07 9.91 2.83
C ILE A 100 13.17 8.62 1.98
N ASP A 101 13.76 8.76 0.80
CA ASP A 101 13.92 7.69 -0.20
C ASP A 101 12.61 7.25 -0.85
N CYS A 102 12.60 6.08 -1.49
CA CYS A 102 11.49 5.59 -2.28
C CYS A 102 10.43 4.87 -1.44
N GLN A 103 9.18 5.26 -1.64
CA GLN A 103 8.00 4.51 -1.27
C GLN A 103 7.29 4.02 -2.54
N TRP A 104 7.12 2.70 -2.66
CA TRP A 104 6.74 2.07 -3.93
C TRP A 104 5.58 1.08 -3.81
N VAL A 105 4.80 0.99 -4.89
CA VAL A 105 3.75 -0.02 -5.10
C VAL A 105 2.78 -0.06 -3.92
N PRO A 106 1.97 0.99 -3.73
CA PRO A 106 0.96 0.99 -2.67
C PRO A 106 -0.13 -0.04 -2.96
N ILE A 107 -0.66 -0.63 -1.90
CA ILE A 107 -1.80 -1.55 -1.92
C ILE A 107 -2.72 -1.16 -0.78
N ILE A 108 -4.03 -1.17 -1.05
CA ILE A 108 -5.05 -0.71 -0.11
C ILE A 108 -5.94 -1.89 0.28
N SER A 109 -6.29 -1.97 1.56
CA SER A 109 -7.43 -2.74 2.05
C SER A 109 -8.38 -1.81 2.77
N TYR A 110 -9.69 -2.05 2.60
CA TYR A 110 -10.74 -1.37 3.36
C TYR A 110 -11.38 -2.35 4.34
N ASP A 111 -11.59 -1.91 5.58
CA ASP A 111 -12.32 -2.65 6.61
C ASP A 111 -13.64 -1.96 6.95
N SER A 112 -14.74 -2.60 6.59
CA SER A 112 -16.09 -2.10 6.82
C SER A 112 -16.53 -2.17 8.29
N ALA A 113 -15.87 -2.96 9.13
CA ALA A 113 -16.23 -3.04 10.54
C ALA A 113 -15.79 -1.79 11.31
N THR A 114 -14.63 -1.24 10.95
CA THR A 114 -14.05 -0.05 11.57
C THR A 114 -14.19 1.21 10.71
N ASN A 115 -14.64 1.07 9.46
CA ASN A 115 -14.64 2.11 8.44
C ASN A 115 -13.25 2.75 8.27
N GLN A 116 -12.22 1.91 8.16
CA GLN A 116 -10.83 2.32 8.03
C GLN A 116 -10.21 1.73 6.77
N TYR A 117 -9.21 2.43 6.22
CA TYR A 117 -8.33 1.88 5.21
C TYR A 117 -6.96 1.59 5.82
N LEU A 118 -6.33 0.52 5.34
CA LEU A 118 -4.92 0.27 5.53
C LEU A 118 -4.24 0.32 4.16
N ILE A 119 -3.29 1.24 4.01
CA ILE A 119 -2.41 1.31 2.85
C ILE A 119 -1.05 0.75 3.26
N ILE A 120 -0.52 -0.19 2.49
CA ILE A 120 0.85 -0.71 2.66
C ILE A 120 1.68 -0.51 1.41
N TRP A 121 3.00 -0.42 1.55
CA TRP A 121 3.91 -0.19 0.41
C TRP A 121 5.32 -0.73 0.70
N HIS A 122 6.12 -0.85 -0.36
CA HIS A 122 7.56 -1.11 -0.24
C HIS A 122 8.30 0.17 0.14
N ASP A 123 9.19 0.07 1.12
CA ASP A 123 9.83 1.24 1.70
C ASP A 123 11.34 1.13 1.76
N HIS A 124 12.03 2.18 1.32
CA HIS A 124 13.50 2.26 1.27
C HIS A 124 14.11 3.20 2.30
N ARG A 125 13.32 3.83 3.18
CA ARG A 125 13.79 4.90 4.09
C ARG A 125 14.95 4.50 5.01
N TYR A 126 15.21 3.20 5.14
CA TYR A 126 16.25 2.61 5.98
C TYR A 126 17.26 1.74 5.24
N ARG A 127 17.35 1.87 3.91
CA ARG A 127 18.36 1.13 3.16
C ARG A 127 19.78 1.49 3.63
N GLN A 128 20.72 0.57 3.42
CA GLN A 128 22.12 0.72 3.84
C GLN A 128 22.69 2.10 3.47
N GLY A 129 23.31 2.76 4.46
CA GLY A 129 23.93 4.08 4.30
C GLY A 129 23.02 5.28 4.57
N MET A 130 21.74 5.06 4.92
CA MET A 130 20.80 6.13 5.25
C MET A 130 20.88 6.57 6.71
N THR A 131 20.55 7.84 6.96
CA THR A 131 20.47 8.44 8.30
C THR A 131 19.02 8.85 8.60
N PRO A 132 18.46 8.49 9.77
CA PRO A 132 19.07 7.64 10.81
C PRO A 132 19.22 6.18 10.35
N PRO A 133 20.30 5.49 10.74
CA PRO A 133 20.48 4.09 10.39
C PRO A 133 19.45 3.23 11.12
N ARG A 134 18.98 2.17 10.48
CA ARG A 134 18.18 1.12 11.12
C ARG A 134 19.08 -0.05 11.46
N VAL A 135 19.04 -0.50 12.71
CA VAL A 135 19.87 -1.61 13.19
C VAL A 135 19.01 -2.84 13.47
N PRO A 136 19.35 -3.99 12.85
CA PRO A 136 20.32 -4.13 11.77
C PRO A 136 19.73 -3.61 10.44
N GLU A 137 20.63 -3.38 9.47
CA GLU A 137 20.30 -2.73 8.22
C GLU A 137 19.27 -3.52 7.41
N THR A 138 18.19 -2.85 7.01
CA THR A 138 17.26 -3.34 6.01
C THR A 138 17.60 -2.72 4.65
N SER A 139 17.08 -3.26 3.56
CA SER A 139 17.25 -2.66 2.22
C SER A 139 15.92 -2.25 1.60
N LYS A 140 14.86 -3.00 1.94
CA LYS A 140 13.48 -2.73 1.57
C LYS A 140 12.59 -3.39 2.61
N GLU A 141 11.63 -2.66 3.15
CA GLU A 141 10.65 -3.14 4.14
C GLU A 141 9.23 -2.93 3.65
N ILE A 142 8.26 -3.52 4.35
CA ILE A 142 6.85 -3.17 4.16
C ILE A 142 6.44 -2.21 5.26
N PHE A 143 5.95 -1.05 4.86
CA PHE A 143 5.32 -0.09 5.76
C PHE A 143 3.84 0.01 5.51
N GLY A 144 3.13 0.52 6.51
CA GLY A 144 1.72 0.76 6.46
C GLY A 144 1.32 2.07 7.11
N GLN A 145 0.15 2.56 6.73
CA GLN A 145 -0.51 3.72 7.32
C GLN A 145 -2.01 3.44 7.37
N TRP A 146 -2.61 3.69 8.54
CA TRP A 146 -4.05 3.67 8.68
C TRP A 146 -4.64 5.01 8.24
N LEU A 147 -5.80 4.97 7.59
CA LEU A 147 -6.63 6.13 7.34
C LEU A 147 -8.01 5.89 7.95
N SER A 148 -8.50 6.89 8.66
CA SER A 148 -9.75 6.83 9.42
C SER A 148 -10.62 8.04 9.09
N TYR A 149 -11.94 7.86 9.15
CA TYR A 149 -12.84 8.99 9.01
C TYR A 149 -13.03 9.75 10.33
N ASN A 150 -12.93 11.07 10.24
CA ASN A 150 -13.44 12.00 11.22
C ASN A 150 -14.64 12.74 10.60
N GLY A 151 -15.84 12.21 10.82
CA GLY A 151 -17.03 12.63 10.07
C GLY A 151 -16.92 12.23 8.59
N GLN A 152 -16.94 13.20 7.68
CA GLN A 152 -16.79 12.96 6.23
C GLN A 152 -15.35 13.14 5.72
N THR A 153 -14.44 13.58 6.59
CA THR A 153 -13.03 13.79 6.26
C THR A 153 -12.27 12.51 6.48
N LEU A 154 -11.49 12.07 5.48
CA LEU A 154 -10.57 10.96 5.62
C LEU A 154 -9.19 11.51 6.00
N GLU A 155 -8.63 11.02 7.11
CA GLU A 155 -7.39 11.54 7.68
C GLU A 155 -6.43 10.40 8.00
N LEU A 156 -5.12 10.70 8.06
CA LEU A 156 -4.12 9.74 8.54
C LEU A 156 -4.37 9.46 10.03
N SER A 157 -4.35 8.19 10.40
CA SER A 157 -4.55 7.73 11.77
C SER A 157 -3.23 7.17 12.32
N GLY A 158 -2.54 7.95 13.15
CA GLY A 158 -1.22 7.62 13.65
C GLY A 158 -0.11 7.75 12.61
N ASP A 159 1.09 7.28 12.94
CA ASP A 159 2.29 7.37 12.10
C ASP A 159 2.43 6.17 11.15
N ASN A 160 3.28 6.32 10.12
CA ASN A 160 3.70 5.21 9.28
C ASN A 160 4.39 4.14 10.16
N PHE A 161 4.00 2.88 10.02
CA PHE A 161 4.52 1.78 10.84
C PHE A 161 5.07 0.64 9.99
N VAL A 162 6.07 -0.06 10.51
CA VAL A 162 6.61 -1.26 9.86
C VAL A 162 5.57 -2.38 9.98
N VAL A 163 5.12 -2.94 8.84
CA VAL A 163 4.20 -4.08 8.82
C VAL A 163 4.93 -5.38 9.14
N THR A 164 6.18 -5.49 8.68
CA THR A 164 6.97 -6.69 8.94
C THR A 164 7.71 -6.63 10.27
N THR A 165 7.43 -7.58 11.16
CA THR A 165 8.09 -7.72 12.47
C THR A 165 8.79 -9.07 12.67
N SER A 166 9.23 -9.76 11.60
CA SER A 166 9.98 -11.03 11.76
C SER A 166 11.19 -10.82 12.68
N THR A 167 11.16 -11.49 13.84
CA THR A 167 12.15 -11.47 14.93
C THR A 167 12.73 -12.86 15.21
N ALA A 168 12.96 -13.68 14.18
CA ALA A 168 13.58 -15.01 14.35
C ALA A 168 14.92 -15.06 13.61
N PRO A 169 16.09 -14.87 14.28
CA PRO A 169 16.41 -14.92 15.72
C PRO A 169 16.27 -13.56 16.45
N PRO A 170 16.43 -13.48 17.80
CA PRO A 170 16.06 -12.31 18.64
C PRO A 170 16.70 -10.94 18.32
N HIS A 171 17.52 -10.82 17.27
CA HIS A 171 18.16 -9.57 16.85
C HIS A 171 18.17 -9.35 15.32
N GLY A 172 17.29 -9.99 14.55
CA GLY A 172 17.23 -9.84 13.09
C GLY A 172 15.87 -9.39 12.57
N PRO A 173 15.75 -8.32 11.77
CA PRO A 173 14.60 -7.93 10.98
C PRO A 173 14.52 -8.87 9.78
N ALA A 174 13.38 -8.81 9.09
CA ALA A 174 13.10 -9.68 7.96
C ALA A 174 14.19 -9.66 6.87
N PRO A 175 14.36 -10.78 6.14
CA PRO A 175 15.34 -10.89 5.08
C PRO A 175 15.21 -9.76 4.05
N ARG A 176 16.36 -9.31 3.55
CA ARG A 176 16.47 -8.27 2.51
C ARG A 176 15.52 -8.57 1.34
N TYR A 177 14.93 -7.52 0.77
CA TYR A 177 14.06 -7.56 -0.42
C TYR A 177 12.68 -8.19 -0.20
N GLN A 178 11.92 -7.71 0.79
CA GLN A 178 10.48 -7.98 0.80
C GLN A 178 9.84 -7.33 -0.43
N GLN A 179 9.23 -8.15 -1.28
CA GLN A 179 8.58 -7.71 -2.50
C GLN A 179 7.20 -8.36 -2.62
N TYR A 180 6.29 -7.68 -3.32
CA TYR A 180 4.96 -8.17 -3.68
C TYR A 180 4.11 -8.51 -2.46
N ALA A 181 4.12 -7.63 -1.45
CA ALA A 181 3.17 -7.72 -0.37
C ALA A 181 1.75 -7.67 -0.92
N THR A 182 0.82 -8.31 -0.22
CA THR A 182 -0.62 -8.16 -0.45
C THR A 182 -1.27 -8.02 0.90
N ILE A 183 -2.44 -7.39 0.96
CA ILE A 183 -3.15 -7.22 2.20
C ILE A 183 -4.64 -7.48 2.03
N VAL A 184 -5.18 -8.18 3.02
CA VAL A 184 -6.61 -8.25 3.29
C VAL A 184 -6.75 -8.02 4.78
N TYR A 185 -7.49 -6.98 5.15
CA TYR A 185 -7.81 -6.70 6.55
C TYR A 185 -9.32 -6.61 6.69
N HIS A 186 -9.85 -7.33 7.67
CA HIS A 186 -11.24 -7.28 8.08
C HIS A 186 -11.25 -7.50 9.59
N ALA A 187 -11.67 -6.50 10.37
CA ALA A 187 -11.83 -6.66 11.81
C ALA A 187 -13.09 -7.52 12.05
N GLY A 188 -12.97 -8.84 11.91
CA GLY A 188 -14.09 -9.76 12.09
C GLY A 188 -14.85 -9.48 13.38
N SER A 189 -16.19 -9.42 13.29
CA SER A 189 -17.02 -9.68 14.47
C SER A 189 -16.79 -11.13 14.87
N THR A 190 -16.34 -11.36 16.09
CA THR A 190 -16.16 -12.70 16.65
C THR A 190 -17.53 -13.34 16.91
N THR A 191 -18.22 -13.78 15.86
CA THR A 191 -19.35 -14.70 15.98
C THR A 191 -19.15 -15.86 15.02
N CYS A 192 -18.27 -16.79 15.40
CA CYS A 192 -18.45 -18.18 14.99
C CYS A 192 -19.68 -18.72 15.73
N SER A 193 -20.88 -18.52 15.17
CA SER A 193 -22.07 -19.26 15.58
C SER A 193 -22.33 -20.33 14.52
N GLY A 194 -22.19 -21.60 14.91
CA GLY A 194 -22.70 -22.73 14.14
C GLY A 194 -21.69 -23.68 13.53
N VAL A 195 -20.77 -24.25 14.31
CA VAL A 195 -20.31 -25.62 14.06
C VAL A 195 -20.39 -26.38 15.39
N THR A 196 -21.43 -27.20 15.53
CA THR A 196 -21.56 -28.19 16.60
C THR A 196 -20.40 -29.16 16.57
N THR A 197 -19.69 -29.27 17.70
CA THR A 197 -18.58 -30.21 17.91
C THR A 197 -19.08 -31.66 17.86
N GLY A 198 -18.71 -32.40 16.81
CA GLY A 198 -18.60 -33.86 16.85
C GLY A 198 -17.20 -34.27 17.36
N PRO A 199 -17.03 -35.45 17.98
CA PRO A 199 -15.83 -35.77 18.73
C PRO A 199 -14.60 -35.92 17.82
N ALA A 200 -13.48 -35.40 18.31
CA ALA A 200 -12.18 -35.36 17.65
C ALA A 200 -11.64 -36.77 17.32
N ALA A 201 -11.34 -37.02 16.05
CA ALA A 201 -10.47 -38.11 15.65
C ALA A 201 -9.01 -37.63 15.65
N ALA A 202 -8.22 -38.13 16.59
CA ALA A 202 -6.78 -37.90 16.66
C ALA A 202 -6.07 -38.53 15.44
N SER A 203 -5.43 -37.72 14.60
CA SER A 203 -4.49 -38.20 13.58
C SER A 203 -3.07 -38.11 14.13
N THR A 204 -2.50 -39.26 14.46
CA THR A 204 -1.12 -39.45 14.94
C THR A 204 -0.11 -39.16 13.82
N ARG A 205 0.92 -38.36 14.14
CA ARG A 205 2.11 -38.18 13.30
C ARG A 205 2.88 -39.50 13.20
N ARG A 206 3.20 -39.94 11.97
CA ARG A 206 4.35 -40.83 11.70
C ARG A 206 5.40 -40.06 10.91
N SER A 207 6.53 -39.81 11.56
CA SER A 207 7.78 -39.48 10.89
C SER A 207 8.37 -40.75 10.27
N THR A 208 8.78 -40.68 9.01
CA THR A 208 9.67 -41.68 8.40
C THR A 208 10.89 -40.94 7.89
N SER A 209 12.05 -41.29 8.45
CA SER A 209 13.37 -40.88 7.99
C SER A 209 13.75 -41.73 6.78
N ILE A 210 14.22 -41.10 5.70
CA ILE A 210 14.88 -41.77 4.58
C ILE A 210 16.39 -41.49 4.71
N SER A 211 17.17 -42.57 4.89
CA SER A 211 18.62 -42.56 4.75
C SER A 211 18.99 -42.76 3.28
N SER A 212 19.83 -41.87 2.74
CA SER A 212 20.53 -42.05 1.48
C SER A 212 21.64 -43.08 1.61
N GLY A 213 21.72 -44.01 0.65
CA GLY A 213 22.94 -44.75 0.33
C GLY A 213 23.87 -43.94 -0.57
#